data_AF-A0A5N7ZH11-F1
#
_entry.id   AF-A0A5N7ZH11-F1
#
_cell.length_a   1.000
_cell.length_b   1.000
_cell.length_c   1.000
_cell.angle_alpha   90.00
_cell.angle_beta   90.00
_cell.angle_gamma   90.00
#
_symmetry.space_group_name_H-M   'P 1'
#
loop_
_entity.id
_entity.type
_entity.pdbx_description
1 polymer ?
#
loop_
_entity_poly.entity_id
_entity_poly.type
_entity_poly.pdbx_seq_one_letter_code
_entity_poly.pdbx_strand_id
1 'polypeptide(L)'
;NATEIAREVGLDFHFEKAVPANSMKAHQLSALAKTKGVQNEIEDALFRAYFTEGKNIDDVPTLIAIGASYGLLETDIRAVYENDLFAEEVKADQQLAYQYGINSVPFFVLNNKYAIKGAQPVDHFLATLNGVFQEMNPSSEY
;
A
#
# COMPACT_ATOMS: atom_id res chain seq x y z
N ASN A 1 13.44 -6.08 -16.00
CA ASN A 1 12.72 -6.92 -15.01
C ASN A 1 12.44 -6.06 -13.76
N ALA A 2 11.39 -6.33 -12.97
CA ALA A 2 11.03 -5.56 -11.76
C ALA A 2 12.20 -5.32 -10.80
N THR A 3 13.10 -6.29 -10.63
CA THR A 3 14.33 -6.13 -9.82
C THR A 3 15.28 -5.05 -10.35
N GLU A 4 15.38 -4.87 -11.66
CA GLU A 4 16.25 -3.84 -12.27
C GLU A 4 15.65 -2.45 -12.04
N ILE A 5 14.34 -2.30 -12.26
CA ILE A 5 13.61 -1.06 -12.00
C ILE A 5 13.69 -0.69 -10.51
N ALA A 6 13.58 -1.67 -9.62
CA ALA A 6 13.72 -1.47 -8.18
C ALA A 6 15.11 -0.91 -7.84
N ARG A 7 16.18 -1.47 -8.43
CA ARG A 7 17.56 -1.00 -8.19
C ARG A 7 17.80 0.43 -8.68
N GLU A 8 17.18 0.84 -9.78
CA GLU A 8 17.28 2.22 -10.30
C GLU A 8 16.76 3.26 -9.29
N VAL A 9 15.82 2.85 -8.42
CA VAL A 9 15.26 3.69 -7.36
C VAL A 9 15.80 3.35 -5.97
N GLY A 10 16.89 2.58 -5.87
CA GLY A 10 17.57 2.26 -4.62
C GLY A 10 16.94 1.12 -3.80
N LEU A 11 16.04 0.33 -4.38
CA LEU A 11 15.42 -0.83 -3.74
C LEU A 11 16.13 -2.13 -4.15
N ASP A 12 16.45 -2.97 -3.16
CA ASP A 12 17.10 -4.27 -3.38
C ASP A 12 16.08 -5.41 -3.17
N PHE A 13 15.41 -5.80 -4.26
CA PHE A 13 14.41 -6.86 -4.26
C PHE A 13 15.03 -8.25 -4.46
N HIS A 14 14.69 -9.18 -3.59
CA HIS A 14 15.11 -10.59 -3.52
C HIS A 14 13.89 -11.51 -3.74
N PHE A 15 13.30 -11.48 -4.93
CA PHE A 15 12.10 -12.26 -5.25
C PHE A 15 12.31 -13.78 -5.12
N GLU A 16 13.53 -14.26 -5.26
CA GLU A 16 13.89 -15.67 -5.01
C GLU A 16 13.68 -16.10 -3.56
N LYS A 17 13.57 -15.15 -2.62
CA LYS A 17 13.26 -15.39 -1.21
C LYS A 17 11.77 -15.18 -0.89
N ALA A 18 11.00 -14.59 -1.81
CA ALA A 18 9.62 -14.21 -1.53
C ALA A 18 8.77 -15.45 -1.23
N VAL A 19 8.01 -15.39 -0.14
CA VAL A 19 7.06 -16.45 0.25
C VAL A 19 5.70 -16.12 -0.35
N PRO A 20 5.15 -16.94 -1.27
CA PRO A 20 3.78 -16.74 -1.76
C PRO A 20 2.80 -16.75 -0.59
N ALA A 21 2.10 -15.65 -0.36
CA ALA A 21 1.29 -15.41 0.82
C ALA A 21 -0.03 -14.72 0.43
N ASN A 22 -1.10 -15.00 1.18
CA ASN A 22 -2.31 -14.19 1.11
C ASN A 22 -2.06 -12.86 1.84
N SER A 23 -2.25 -11.72 1.18
CA SER A 23 -1.98 -10.40 1.77
C SER A 23 -3.12 -9.84 2.63
N MET A 24 -4.23 -10.57 2.83
CA MET A 24 -5.39 -10.09 3.60
C MET A 24 -4.99 -9.66 5.02
N LYS A 25 -4.20 -10.47 5.73
CA LYS A 25 -3.76 -10.14 7.10
C LYS A 25 -2.81 -8.95 7.15
N ALA A 26 -1.98 -8.78 6.12
CA ALA A 26 -1.13 -7.61 5.96
C ALA A 26 -1.95 -6.33 5.73
N HIS A 27 -3.02 -6.42 4.93
CA HIS A 27 -3.95 -5.30 4.74
C HIS A 27 -4.75 -4.99 6.02
N GLN A 28 -5.18 -5.99 6.79
CA GLN A 28 -5.80 -5.75 8.11
C GLN A 28 -4.83 -5.06 9.08
N LEU A 29 -3.54 -5.40 9.06
CA LEU A 29 -2.52 -4.69 9.84
C LEU A 29 -2.35 -3.23 9.38
N SER A 30 -2.32 -2.99 8.07
CA SER A 30 -2.27 -1.64 7.50
C SER A 30 -3.50 -0.81 7.92
N ALA A 31 -4.69 -1.40 7.91
CA ALA A 31 -5.92 -0.76 8.39
C ALA A 31 -5.86 -0.40 9.88
N LEU A 32 -5.34 -1.30 10.74
CA LEU A 32 -5.06 -0.97 12.15
C LEU A 32 -4.06 0.20 12.26
N ALA A 33 -2.97 0.14 11.50
CA ALA A 33 -1.91 1.16 11.52
C ALA A 33 -2.42 2.55 11.11
N LYS A 34 -3.35 2.61 10.15
CA LYS A 34 -4.06 3.83 9.75
C LYS A 34 -4.79 4.48 10.91
N THR A 35 -5.44 3.71 11.79
CA THR A 35 -6.10 4.25 13.00
C THR A 35 -5.13 4.88 14.00
N LYS A 36 -3.84 4.54 13.90
CA LYS A 36 -2.77 5.02 14.79
C LYS A 36 -1.82 6.02 14.12
N GLY A 37 -2.05 6.34 12.84
CA GLY A 37 -1.24 7.30 12.09
C GLY A 37 0.13 6.79 11.65
N VAL A 38 0.35 5.47 11.60
CA VAL A 38 1.63 4.84 11.21
C VAL A 38 1.47 3.90 9.99
N GLN A 39 0.47 4.18 9.14
CA GLN A 39 0.14 3.31 8.00
C GLN A 39 1.31 3.20 7.01
N ASN A 40 1.91 4.32 6.62
CA ASN A 40 2.96 4.35 5.61
C ASN A 40 4.18 3.54 6.08
N GLU A 41 4.57 3.70 7.34
CA GLU A 41 5.69 2.99 7.94
C GLU A 41 5.43 1.48 8.00
N ILE A 42 4.19 1.07 8.28
CA ILE A 42 3.78 -0.33 8.28
C ILE A 42 3.75 -0.90 6.86
N GLU A 43 3.24 -0.16 5.87
CA GLU A 43 3.25 -0.60 4.47
C GLU A 43 4.68 -0.76 3.94
N ASP A 44 5.58 0.18 4.22
CA ASP A 44 7.00 0.07 3.88
C ASP A 44 7.65 -1.16 4.55
N ALA A 45 7.32 -1.42 5.82
CA ALA A 45 7.83 -2.59 6.53
C ALA A 45 7.30 -3.91 5.96
N LEU A 46 6.02 -3.95 5.56
CA LEU A 46 5.42 -5.11 4.90
C LEU A 46 6.04 -5.35 3.51
N PHE A 47 6.27 -4.29 2.73
CA PHE A 47 6.96 -4.39 1.45
C PHE A 47 8.40 -4.89 1.63
N ARG A 48 9.15 -4.35 2.58
CA ARG A 48 10.52 -4.82 2.88
C ARG A 48 10.51 -6.28 3.34
N ALA A 49 9.59 -6.64 4.23
CA ALA A 49 9.43 -8.00 4.72
C ALA A 49 9.22 -9.00 3.56
N TYR A 50 8.36 -8.65 2.60
CA TYR A 50 8.03 -9.51 1.46
C TYR A 50 9.09 -9.48 0.34
N PHE A 51 9.41 -8.30 -0.19
CA PHE A 51 10.23 -8.14 -1.39
C PHE A 51 11.74 -8.25 -1.14
N THR A 52 12.21 -8.06 0.09
CA THR A 52 13.66 -8.06 0.40
C THR A 52 14.02 -9.13 1.43
N GLU A 53 13.26 -9.26 2.51
CA GLU A 53 13.63 -10.11 3.63
C GLU A 53 13.13 -11.56 3.49
N GLY A 54 12.21 -11.85 2.57
CA GLY A 54 11.64 -13.19 2.38
C GLY A 54 10.78 -13.68 3.55
N LYS A 55 10.17 -12.75 4.29
CA LYS A 55 9.26 -13.05 5.40
C LYS A 55 7.85 -13.34 4.90
N ASN A 56 7.14 -14.21 5.62
CA ASN A 56 5.75 -14.53 5.32
C ASN A 56 4.81 -13.46 5.89
N ILE A 57 4.17 -12.67 5.02
CA ILE A 57 3.22 -11.63 5.40
C ILE A 57 1.79 -12.13 5.70
N ASP A 58 1.58 -13.45 5.73
CA ASP A 58 0.36 -14.11 6.24
C ASP A 58 0.59 -14.77 7.62
N ASP A 59 1.81 -14.69 8.15
CA ASP A 59 2.18 -15.24 9.46
C ASP A 59 1.92 -14.22 10.59
N VAL A 60 1.03 -14.56 11.52
CA VAL A 60 0.62 -13.66 12.61
C VAL A 60 1.79 -13.23 13.51
N PRO A 61 2.69 -14.13 13.97
CA PRO A 61 3.90 -13.72 14.70
C PRO A 61 4.76 -12.71 13.93
N THR A 62 4.96 -12.90 12.62
CA THR A 62 5.68 -11.95 11.76
C THR A 62 4.99 -10.58 11.74
N LEU A 63 3.67 -10.56 11.58
CA LEU A 63 2.88 -9.33 11.53
C LEU A 63 2.85 -8.60 12.88
N ILE A 64 2.81 -9.33 14.00
CA ILE A 64 2.98 -8.78 15.35
C ILE A 64 4.34 -8.11 15.49
N ALA A 65 5.42 -8.78 15.08
CA ALA A 65 6.77 -8.24 15.18
C ALA A 65 6.93 -6.96 14.34
N ILE A 66 6.36 -6.93 13.13
CA ILE A 66 6.31 -5.73 12.28
C ILE A 66 5.53 -4.62 12.98
N GLY A 67 4.29 -4.88 13.38
CA GLY A 67 3.45 -3.87 14.03
C GLY A 67 4.06 -3.28 15.31
N ALA A 68 4.61 -4.13 16.17
CA ALA A 68 5.25 -3.72 17.42
C ALA A 68 6.47 -2.81 17.18
N SER A 69 7.22 -3.01 16.10
CA SER A 69 8.38 -2.17 15.76
C SER A 69 8.01 -0.72 15.41
N TYR A 70 6.73 -0.46 15.11
CA TYR A 70 6.20 0.87 14.82
C TYR A 70 5.17 1.34 15.88
N GLY A 71 5.24 0.77 17.09
CA GLY A 71 4.48 1.24 18.24
C GLY A 71 3.03 0.75 18.32
N LEU A 72 2.62 -0.22 17.49
CA LEU A 72 1.33 -0.89 17.66
C LEU A 72 1.40 -1.87 18.84
N LEU A 73 0.37 -1.89 19.69
CA LEU A 73 0.30 -2.83 20.81
C LEU A 73 0.07 -4.25 20.28
N GLU A 74 0.84 -5.22 20.78
CA GLU A 74 0.66 -6.63 20.43
C GLU A 74 -0.78 -7.11 20.69
N THR A 75 -1.40 -6.65 21.78
CA THR A 75 -2.80 -6.97 22.12
C THR A 75 -3.77 -6.46 21.05
N ASP A 76 -3.54 -5.26 20.51
CA ASP A 76 -4.39 -4.69 19.45
C ASP A 76 -4.23 -5.50 18.16
N ILE A 77 -3.00 -5.86 17.80
CA ILE A 77 -2.71 -6.67 16.60
C ILE A 77 -3.32 -8.08 16.73
N ARG A 78 -3.21 -8.72 17.89
CA ARG A 78 -3.86 -10.03 18.13
C ARG A 78 -5.37 -9.93 18.01
N ALA A 79 -5.97 -8.89 18.59
CA ALA A 79 -7.40 -8.67 18.51
C ALA A 79 -7.89 -8.50 17.06
N VAL A 80 -7.09 -7.92 16.17
CA VAL A 80 -7.40 -7.86 14.73
C VAL A 80 -7.64 -9.24 14.16
N TYR A 81 -6.74 -10.19 14.41
CA TYR A 81 -6.82 -11.52 13.82
C TYR A 81 -7.78 -12.46 14.55
N GLU A 82 -7.93 -12.31 15.86
CA GLU A 82 -8.84 -13.14 16.67
C GLU A 82 -10.32 -12.77 16.42
N ASN A 83 -10.60 -11.50 16.14
CA ASN A 83 -11.97 -10.99 15.95
C ASN A 83 -12.27 -10.58 14.51
N ASP A 84 -11.38 -10.90 13.57
CA ASP A 84 -11.48 -10.55 12.14
C ASP A 84 -11.74 -9.05 11.87
N LEU A 85 -11.12 -8.18 12.68
CA LEU A 85 -11.29 -6.74 12.53
C LEU A 85 -10.72 -6.26 11.19
N PHE A 86 -11.31 -5.21 10.64
CA PHE A 86 -10.92 -4.61 9.35
C PHE A 86 -11.10 -5.51 8.11
N ALA A 87 -11.48 -6.79 8.24
CA ALA A 87 -11.64 -7.69 7.10
C ALA A 87 -12.68 -7.18 6.10
N GLU A 88 -13.83 -6.69 6.60
CA GLU A 88 -14.88 -6.13 5.75
C GLU A 88 -14.47 -4.79 5.12
N GLU A 89 -13.66 -3.97 5.80
CA GLU A 89 -13.11 -2.74 5.22
C GLU A 89 -12.18 -3.07 4.04
N VAL A 90 -11.26 -4.02 4.22
CA VAL A 90 -10.34 -4.46 3.16
C VAL A 90 -11.10 -5.05 1.96
N LYS A 91 -12.12 -5.87 2.22
CA LYS A 91 -12.98 -6.41 1.15
C LYS A 91 -13.77 -5.31 0.43
N ALA A 92 -14.28 -4.32 1.17
CA ALA A 92 -15.01 -3.20 0.60
C ALA A 92 -14.11 -2.33 -0.30
N ASP A 93 -12.88 -2.03 0.13
CA ASP A 93 -11.89 -1.31 -0.67
C ASP A 93 -11.54 -2.08 -1.97
N GLN A 94 -11.36 -3.40 -1.87
CA GLN A 94 -11.10 -4.24 -3.04
C GLN A 94 -12.30 -4.25 -4.01
N GLN A 95 -13.53 -4.38 -3.50
CA GLN A 95 -14.75 -4.35 -4.31
C GLN A 95 -14.93 -3.00 -4.99
N LEU A 96 -14.66 -1.91 -4.29
CA LEU A 96 -14.71 -0.56 -4.83
C LEU A 96 -13.72 -0.39 -6.00
N ALA A 97 -12.50 -0.89 -5.85
CA ALA A 97 -11.51 -0.90 -6.93
C ALA A 97 -12.04 -1.63 -8.18
N TYR A 98 -12.63 -2.82 -8.01
CA TYR A 98 -13.23 -3.56 -9.13
C TYR A 98 -14.42 -2.82 -9.77
N GLN A 99 -15.27 -2.17 -8.98
CA GLN A 99 -16.38 -1.36 -9.49
C GLN A 99 -15.89 -0.19 -10.35
N TYR A 100 -14.72 0.37 -10.03
CA TYR A 100 -14.04 1.38 -10.85
C TYR A 100 -13.23 0.81 -12.01
N GLY A 101 -13.29 -0.51 -12.27
CA GLY A 101 -12.55 -1.16 -13.34
C GLY A 101 -11.04 -1.24 -13.09
N ILE A 102 -10.61 -1.12 -11.83
CA ILE A 102 -9.21 -1.23 -11.41
C ILE A 102 -8.88 -2.71 -11.22
N ASN A 103 -8.14 -3.27 -12.17
CA ASN A 103 -7.77 -4.69 -12.19
C ASN A 103 -6.27 -4.94 -11.94
N SER A 104 -5.51 -3.89 -11.63
CA SER A 104 -4.06 -3.97 -11.39
C SER A 104 -3.59 -2.81 -10.52
N VAL A 105 -2.63 -3.09 -9.64
CA VAL A 105 -1.95 -2.11 -8.79
C VAL A 105 -0.47 -1.96 -9.20
N PRO A 106 0.19 -0.82 -8.89
CA PRO A 106 -0.37 0.38 -8.25
C PRO A 106 -1.31 1.16 -9.18
N PHE A 107 -2.28 1.86 -8.60
CA PHE A 107 -3.26 2.68 -9.32
C PHE A 107 -3.55 3.94 -8.48
N PHE A 108 -3.52 5.11 -9.12
CA PHE A 108 -3.75 6.38 -8.45
C PHE A 108 -4.93 7.08 -9.11
N VAL A 109 -5.90 7.53 -8.31
CA VAL A 109 -7.00 8.39 -8.75
C VAL A 109 -6.74 9.80 -8.22
N LEU A 110 -6.72 10.78 -9.10
CA LEU A 110 -6.47 12.19 -8.78
C LEU A 110 -7.74 13.00 -9.04
N ASN A 111 -8.22 13.69 -8.00
CA ASN A 111 -9.42 14.51 -8.01
C ASN A 111 -10.66 13.79 -8.61
N ASN A 112 -10.82 12.49 -8.33
CA ASN A 112 -11.91 11.64 -8.83
C ASN A 112 -12.12 11.67 -10.35
N LYS A 113 -11.11 12.10 -11.12
CA LYS A 113 -11.23 12.36 -12.57
C LYS A 113 -10.08 11.78 -13.36
N TYR A 114 -8.85 11.95 -12.87
CA TYR A 114 -7.65 11.48 -13.56
C TYR A 114 -7.15 10.19 -12.93
N ALA A 115 -6.53 9.32 -13.73
CA ALA A 115 -5.99 8.07 -13.26
C ALA A 115 -4.57 7.85 -13.79
N ILE A 116 -3.66 7.43 -12.91
CA ILE A 116 -2.32 6.96 -13.27
C ILE A 116 -2.28 5.46 -12.99
N LYS A 117 -2.00 4.67 -14.04
CA LYS A 117 -1.98 3.21 -13.98
C LYS A 117 -0.55 2.69 -13.97
N GLY A 118 -0.22 1.88 -12.97
CA GLY A 118 1.11 1.30 -12.79
C GLY A 118 2.14 2.28 -12.24
N ALA A 119 3.36 1.76 -12.03
CA ALA A 119 4.50 2.54 -11.54
C ALA A 119 5.08 3.40 -12.69
N GLN A 120 4.45 4.56 -12.94
CA GLN A 120 4.90 5.51 -13.96
C GLN A 120 6.11 6.34 -13.48
N PRO A 121 6.91 6.92 -14.39
CA PRO A 121 8.00 7.82 -14.03
C PRO A 121 7.52 9.06 -13.25
N VAL A 122 8.39 9.61 -12.40
CA VAL A 122 8.10 10.80 -11.57
C VAL A 122 7.58 11.98 -12.40
N ASP A 123 8.15 12.22 -13.57
CA ASP A 123 7.73 13.31 -14.46
C ASP A 123 6.27 13.17 -14.92
N HIS A 124 5.78 11.93 -15.10
CA HIS A 124 4.39 11.68 -15.46
C HIS A 124 3.43 12.01 -14.31
N PHE A 125 3.81 11.66 -13.08
CA PHE A 125 3.08 12.07 -11.89
C PHE A 125 3.05 13.59 -11.76
N LEU A 126 4.20 14.26 -11.89
CA LEU A 126 4.31 15.71 -11.75
C LEU A 126 3.49 16.46 -12.81
N ALA A 127 3.56 16.04 -14.08
CA ALA A 127 2.76 16.63 -15.14
C ALA A 127 1.25 16.48 -14.88
N THR A 128 0.81 15.30 -14.44
CA THR A 128 -0.60 15.03 -14.14
C THR A 128 -1.09 15.86 -12.95
N LEU A 129 -0.30 15.92 -11.86
CA LEU A 129 -0.62 16.72 -10.67
C LEU A 129 -0.71 18.21 -11.01
N ASN A 130 0.21 18.73 -11.82
CA ASN A 130 0.17 20.12 -12.27
C ASN A 130 -1.07 20.42 -13.10
N GLY A 131 -1.47 19.52 -14.01
CA GLY A 131 -2.69 19.66 -14.80
C GLY A 131 -3.95 19.66 -13.93
N VAL A 132 -4.03 18.73 -12.96
CA VAL A 132 -5.11 18.69 -11.97
C VAL A 132 -5.19 19.99 -11.17
N PHE A 133 -4.03 20.48 -10.70
CA PHE A 133 -3.96 21.71 -9.91
C PHE A 133 -4.40 22.94 -10.70
N GLN A 134 -3.99 23.06 -11.97
CA GLN A 134 -4.40 24.15 -12.86
C GLN A 134 -5.91 24.12 -13.14
N GLU A 135 -6.49 22.94 -13.37
CA GLU A 135 -7.94 22.81 -13.58
C GLU A 135 -8.74 23.21 -12.32
N MET A 136 -8.24 22.85 -11.14
CA MET A 136 -8.88 23.21 -9.85
C MET A 136 -8.71 24.70 -9.49
N ASN A 137 -7.69 25.36 -10.05
CA ASN A 137 -7.38 26.77 -9.79
C ASN A 137 -7.25 27.52 -11.12
N PRO A 138 -8.33 27.64 -11.91
CA PRO A 138 -8.28 28.41 -13.14
C PRO A 138 -7.90 29.84 -12.76
N SER A 139 -6.88 30.39 -13.43
CA SER A 139 -6.57 31.81 -13.28
C SER A 139 -7.84 32.58 -13.64
N SER A 140 -8.35 33.39 -12.72
CA SER A 140 -9.39 34.35 -13.03
C SER A 140 -8.78 35.35 -14.01
N GLU A 141 -8.96 35.10 -15.30
CA GLU A 141 -8.79 36.12 -16.33
C GLU A 141 -9.83 37.21 -16.04
N TYR A 142 -9.35 38.31 -15.43
CA TYR A 142 -10.04 39.59 -15.37
C TYR A 142 -9.59 40.45 -16.55
#